data_AF-A0A8T5PTK9-F1
#
_entry.id   AF-A0A8T5PTK9-F1
#
_cell.length_a   1.000
_cell.length_b   1.000
_cell.length_c   1.000
_cell.angle_alpha   90.00
_cell.angle_beta   90.00
_cell.angle_gamma   90.00
#
_symmetry.space_group_name_H-M   'P 1'
#
loop_
_entity.id
_entity.type
_entity.pdbx_description
1 polymer ?
#
loop_
_entity_poly.entity_id
_entity_poly.type
_entity_poly.pdbx_seq_one_letter_code
_entity_poly.pdbx_strand_id
1 'polypeptide(L)' 'MAVFDLLVCPEDHTRLLYNEEFLECPKCKKKFKVKEGIPCLISSVV' A
#
# COMPACT_ATOMS: atom_id res chain seq x y z
N MET A 1 3.45 9.62 -14.28
CA MET A 1 2.84 9.58 -12.93
C MET A 1 2.30 8.19 -12.73
N ALA A 2 2.79 7.44 -11.74
CA ALA A 2 2.31 6.10 -11.48
C ALA A 2 0.96 6.18 -10.75
N VAL A 3 0.01 5.29 -11.08
CA VAL A 3 -1.32 5.26 -10.45
C VAL A 3 -1.25 4.98 -8.94
N PHE A 4 -0.16 4.33 -8.49
CA PHE A 4 0.05 3.96 -7.10
C PHE A 4 0.27 5.15 -6.15
N ASP A 5 0.70 6.31 -6.66
CA ASP A 5 0.88 7.54 -5.86
C ASP A 5 -0.42 8.11 -5.28
N LEU A 6 -1.57 7.65 -5.79
CA LEU A 6 -2.91 8.03 -5.30
C LEU A 6 -3.42 7.13 -4.17
N LEU A 7 -2.71 6.05 -3.85
CA LEU A 7 -3.18 5.07 -2.87
C LEU A 7 -2.86 5.50 -1.44
N VAL A 8 -3.84 5.32 -0.57
CA VAL A 8 -3.77 5.68 0.84
C VAL A 8 -4.05 4.48 1.72
N CYS A 9 -3.52 4.49 2.93
CA CYS A 9 -3.76 3.48 3.94
C CYS A 9 -5.24 3.49 4.35
N PRO A 10 -5.94 2.35 4.35
CA PRO A 10 -7.38 2.28 4.69
C PRO A 10 -7.69 2.67 6.15
N GLU A 11 -6.71 2.62 7.06
CA GLU A 11 -6.94 2.94 8.48
C GLU A 11 -6.79 4.42 8.83
N ASP A 12 -5.96 5.13 8.08
CA ASP A 12 -5.45 6.44 8.51
C ASP A 12 -5.34 7.44 7.34
N HIS A 13 -5.59 6.99 6.11
CA HIS A 13 -5.53 7.80 4.90
C HIS A 13 -4.15 8.41 4.60
N THR A 14 -3.09 8.03 5.31
CA THR A 14 -1.71 8.36 4.94
C THR A 14 -1.34 7.72 3.61
N ARG A 15 -0.60 8.45 2.77
CA ARG A 15 -0.09 7.96 1.48
C ARG A 15 0.80 6.73 1.67
N LEU A 16 0.59 5.75 0.81
CA LEU A 16 1.40 4.53 0.79
C LEU A 16 2.67 4.74 -0.02
N LEU A 17 3.76 4.13 0.45
CA LEU A 17 5.02 4.07 -0.27
C LEU A 17 5.04 2.77 -1.08
N TYR A 18 5.18 2.89 -2.40
CA TYR A 18 5.28 1.73 -3.28
C TYR A 18 6.72 1.20 -3.32
N ASN A 19 6.87 -0.07 -2.97
CA ASN A 19 8.02 -0.90 -3.27
C ASN A 19 7.49 -2.00 -4.22
N GLU A 20 8.27 -2.44 -5.21
CA GLU A 20 7.78 -3.24 -6.35
C GLU A 20 6.93 -4.47 -5.96
N GLU A 21 7.12 -4.98 -4.74
CA GLU A 21 6.39 -6.10 -4.14
C GLU A 21 5.22 -5.71 -3.20
N PHE A 22 5.25 -4.53 -2.57
CA PHE A 22 4.28 -4.11 -1.55
C PHE A 22 4.13 -2.59 -1.42
N LEU A 23 2.95 -2.17 -0.96
CA LEU A 23 2.70 -0.82 -0.50
C LEU A 23 2.87 -0.76 1.02
N GLU A 24 3.69 0.16 1.52
CA GLU A 24 3.92 0.34 2.95
C GLU A 24 3.30 1.65 3.44
N CYS A 25 2.56 1.59 4.55
CA CYS A 25 2.15 2.79 5.26
C CYS A 25 3.27 3.24 6.22
N PRO A 26 3.84 4.46 6.07
CA PRO A 26 4.94 4.90 6.93
C PRO A 26 4.53 5.11 8.39
N LYS A 27 3.23 5.30 8.66
CA LYS A 27 2.66 5.59 9.99
C LYS A 27 2.32 4.32 10.77
N CYS A 28 1.46 3.46 10.23
CA CYS A 28 1.05 2.21 10.90
C CYS A 28 1.97 1.02 10.59
N LYS A 29 2.98 1.21 9.71
CA LYS A 29 3.95 0.19 9.28
C LYS A 29 3.33 -1.05 8.61
N LYS A 30 2.05 -1.00 8.27
CA LYS A 30 1.37 -2.09 7.55
C LYS A 30 1.85 -2.16 6.11
N LYS A 31 2.00 -3.40 5.65
CA LYS A 31 2.37 -3.72 4.28
C LYS A 31 1.19 -4.37 3.57
N PHE A 32 0.91 -3.90 2.37
CA PHE A 32 -0.15 -4.41 1.50
C PHE A 32 0.51 -5.02 0.27
N LYS A 33 0.32 -6.32 0.05
CA LYS A 33 0.93 -7.00 -1.10
C LYS A 33 0.38 -6.47 -2.41
N VAL A 34 1.24 -6.38 -3.41
CA VAL A 34 0.84 -6.18 -4.80
C VAL A 34 0.85 -7.55 -5.49
N LYS A 35 -0.29 -7.98 -6.00
CA LYS A 35 -0.44 -9.24 -6.75
C LYS A 35 -0.79 -8.91 -8.19
N GLU A 36 0.05 -9.33 -9.14
CA GLU A 36 -0.17 -9.10 -10.58
C GLU A 36 -0.39 -7.62 -10.93
N GLY A 37 0.32 -6.71 -10.25
CA GLY A 37 0.15 -5.26 -10.41
C GLY A 37 -1.07 -4.66 -9.71
N ILE A 38 -1.86 -5.48 -9.00
CA ILE A 38 -3.04 -5.06 -8.25
C ILE A 38 -2.72 -5.01 -6.75
N PRO A 39 -2.81 -3.83 -6.11
CA PRO A 39 -2.53 -3.68 -4.69
C PRO A 39 -3.70 -4.19 -3.83
N CYS A 40 -3.42 -5.13 -2.94
CA CYS A 40 -4.40 -5.74 -2.04
C CYS A 40 -4.49 -4.95 -0.72
N LEU A 41 -5.31 -3.88 -0.69
CA LEU A 41 -5.46 -3.00 0.48
C LEU A 41 -6.40 -3.53 1.58
N ILE A 42 -6.93 -4.73 1.41
CA ILE A 42 -7.94 -5.36 2.30
C ILE A 42 -7.33 -6.31 3.33
N SER A 43 -6.15 -6.88 3.07
CA SER A 43 -5.48 -7.82 3.97
C SER A 43 -4.03 -7.42 4.09
N SER A 44 -3.68 -6.82 5.23
CA SER A 44 -2.30 -6.46 5.54
C SER A 44 -1.51 -7.74 5.81
N VAL A 45 -0.35 -7.88 5.16
CA VAL A 45 0.57 -8.96 5.49
C VAL A 45 1.49 -8.40 6.56
N VAL A 46 1.37 -8.97 7.76
CA VAL A 46 2.11 -8.61 8.98
C VAL A 46 3.61 -8.46 8.69
#